data_AF-A0A8W8HV94-F1
#
_entry.id   AF-A0A8W8HV94-F1
#
_cell.length_a   1.000
_cell.length_b   1.000
_cell.length_c   1.000
_cell.angle_alpha   90.00
_cell.angle_beta   90.00
_cell.angle_gamma   90.00
#
_symmetry.space_group_name_H-M   'P 1'
#
loop_
_entity.id
_entity.type
_entity.pdbx_description
1 polymer ?
#
loop_
_entity_poly.entity_id
_entity_poly.type
_entity_poly.pdbx_seq_one_letter_code
_entity_poly.pdbx_strand_id
1 'polypeptide(L)'
;MSSVVSNLYSNSIVKYAVAGAGLCFLGYCIYFDNKRRNHPDFKKKLKERRKKSNSTKSSKTGSIQLPDLQNQEAVQKFFFEQVQLGEELLAAGDVENAVEHLSNAVPLCGQPQQLLQVLEQTLPPQVFQLLVQKLPEVNKRYASMFASSMAMPSAASAAPGASKGPTLTLTEDDVE
;
A
#
# COMPACT_ATOMS: atom_id res chain seq x y z
N MET A 1 -41.92 -22.44 -64.66
CA MET A 1 -41.31 -23.18 -63.52
C MET A 1 -39.90 -22.69 -63.22
N SER A 2 -39.07 -22.38 -64.22
CA SER A 2 -37.68 -21.94 -64.06
C SER A 2 -37.49 -20.66 -63.23
N SER A 3 -38.40 -19.70 -63.32
CA SER A 3 -38.33 -18.41 -62.59
C SER A 3 -38.61 -18.55 -61.09
N VAL A 4 -39.40 -19.54 -60.68
CA VAL A 4 -39.74 -19.75 -59.26
C VAL A 4 -38.59 -20.46 -58.54
N VAL A 5 -37.96 -21.43 -59.22
CA VAL A 5 -36.80 -22.16 -58.70
C VAL A 5 -35.58 -21.23 -58.56
N SER A 6 -35.35 -20.33 -59.51
CA SER A 6 -34.27 -19.33 -59.45
C SER A 6 -34.49 -18.28 -58.35
N ASN A 7 -35.73 -17.81 -58.14
CA ASN A 7 -36.05 -16.93 -57.01
C ASN A 7 -35.90 -17.63 -55.65
N LEU A 8 -36.32 -18.89 -55.55
CA LEU A 8 -36.18 -19.67 -54.31
C LEU A 8 -34.70 -19.97 -53.98
N TYR A 9 -33.89 -20.22 -55.01
CA TYR A 9 -32.45 -20.40 -54.91
C TYR A 9 -31.75 -19.10 -54.45
N SER A 10 -32.08 -17.97 -55.06
CA SER A 10 -31.52 -16.66 -54.70
C SER A 10 -31.85 -16.26 -53.25
N ASN A 11 -33.10 -16.44 -52.82
CA ASN A 11 -33.53 -16.18 -51.45
C ASN A 11 -32.83 -17.08 -50.41
N SER A 12 -32.54 -18.32 -50.77
CA SER A 12 -31.82 -19.25 -49.90
C SER A 12 -30.34 -18.87 -49.80
N ILE A 13 -29.71 -18.49 -50.91
CA ILE A 13 -28.34 -17.98 -50.93
C ILE A 13 -28.18 -16.75 -50.04
N VAL A 14 -29.12 -15.79 -50.13
CA VAL A 14 -29.09 -14.59 -49.29
C VAL A 14 -29.18 -14.94 -47.80
N LYS A 15 -30.04 -15.91 -47.43
CA LYS A 15 -30.14 -16.39 -46.04
C LYS A 15 -28.84 -17.02 -45.54
N TYR A 16 -28.20 -17.87 -46.36
CA TYR A 16 -26.91 -18.48 -46.00
C TYR A 16 -25.77 -17.44 -45.94
N ALA A 17 -25.78 -16.45 -46.83
CA ALA A 17 -24.80 -15.36 -46.81
C ALA A 17 -24.91 -14.50 -45.54
N VAL A 18 -26.14 -14.14 -45.13
CA VAL A 18 -26.38 -13.39 -43.88
C VAL A 18 -26.00 -14.22 -42.66
N ALA A 19 -26.36 -15.51 -42.63
CA ALA A 19 -26.00 -16.40 -41.53
C ALA A 19 -24.47 -16.59 -41.41
N GLY A 20 -23.78 -16.76 -42.54
CA GLY A 20 -22.32 -16.89 -42.59
C GLY A 20 -21.60 -15.61 -42.17
N ALA A 21 -22.05 -14.45 -42.66
CA ALA A 21 -21.50 -13.17 -42.25
C ALA A 21 -21.70 -12.90 -40.74
N GLY A 22 -22.87 -13.25 -40.20
CA GLY A 22 -23.17 -13.17 -38.78
C GLY A 22 -22.25 -14.06 -37.93
N LEU A 23 -22.01 -15.30 -38.33
CA LEU A 23 -21.12 -16.23 -37.61
C LEU A 23 -19.66 -15.75 -37.64
N CYS A 24 -19.17 -15.29 -38.80
CA CYS A 24 -17.83 -14.71 -38.93
C CYS A 24 -17.66 -13.46 -38.07
N PHE A 25 -18.65 -12.56 -38.06
CA PHE A 25 -18.64 -11.36 -37.23
C PHE A 25 -18.66 -11.69 -35.74
N LEU A 26 -19.53 -12.61 -35.31
CA LEU A 26 -19.62 -13.03 -33.91
C LEU A 26 -18.34 -13.74 -33.45
N GLY A 27 -17.75 -14.60 -34.28
CA GLY A 27 -16.46 -15.24 -34.03
C GLY A 27 -15.33 -14.22 -33.91
N TYR A 28 -15.31 -13.19 -34.77
CA TYR A 28 -14.35 -12.09 -34.69
C TYR A 28 -14.54 -11.25 -33.42
N CYS A 29 -15.79 -10.94 -33.05
CA CYS A 29 -16.12 -10.23 -31.81
C CYS A 29 -15.68 -11.01 -30.56
N ILE A 30 -15.92 -12.33 -30.51
CA ILE A 30 -15.47 -13.18 -29.39
C ILE A 30 -13.95 -13.27 -29.34
N TYR A 31 -13.27 -13.43 -30.48
CA TYR A 31 -11.80 -13.45 -30.54
C TYR A 31 -11.20 -12.14 -30.02
N PHE A 32 -11.76 -11.00 -30.43
CA PHE A 32 -11.28 -9.68 -30.02
C PHE A 32 -11.61 -9.36 -28.57
N ASP A 33 -12.81 -9.70 -28.08
CA ASP A 33 -13.20 -9.54 -26.67
C ASP A 33 -12.34 -10.43 -25.75
N ASN A 34 -12.05 -11.66 -26.16
CA ASN A 34 -11.13 -12.52 -25.42
C ASN A 34 -9.69 -11.96 -25.43
N LYS A 35 -9.24 -11.38 -26.56
CA LYS A 35 -7.93 -10.70 -26.66
C LYS A 35 -7.86 -9.43 -25.81
N ARG A 36 -8.98 -8.73 -25.63
CA ARG A 36 -9.09 -7.53 -24.78
C ARG A 36 -9.26 -7.87 -23.29
N ARG A 37 -9.96 -8.97 -22.95
CA ARG A 37 -10.23 -9.42 -21.57
C ARG A 37 -9.13 -10.31 -20.98
N ASN A 38 -8.30 -10.96 -21.81
CA ASN A 38 -7.09 -11.65 -21.37
C ASN A 38 -5.94 -10.69 -21.06
N HIS A 39 -6.17 -9.67 -20.22
CA HIS A 39 -5.06 -9.02 -19.52
C HIS A 39 -4.48 -10.05 -18.52
N PRO A 40 -3.32 -10.69 -18.80
CA PRO A 40 -2.73 -11.69 -17.92
C PRO A 40 -2.19 -11.05 -16.64
N ASP A 41 -2.06 -9.72 -16.64
CA ASP A 41 -1.43 -8.96 -15.59
C ASP A 41 -2.32 -8.76 -14.36
N PHE A 42 -3.65 -8.79 -14.47
CA PHE A 42 -4.49 -8.60 -13.29
C PHE A 42 -4.48 -9.83 -12.38
N LYS A 43 -4.60 -11.04 -12.94
CA LYS A 43 -4.51 -12.29 -12.17
C LYS A 43 -3.08 -12.57 -11.67
N LYS A 44 -2.05 -12.24 -12.46
CA LYS A 44 -0.65 -12.32 -12.01
C LYS A 44 -0.37 -11.31 -10.90
N LYS A 45 -0.79 -10.04 -11.03
CA LYS A 45 -0.69 -9.03 -9.98
C LYS A 45 -1.48 -9.40 -8.73
N LEU A 46 -2.64 -10.04 -8.84
CA LEU A 46 -3.39 -10.56 -7.68
C LEU A 46 -2.68 -11.72 -6.99
N LYS A 47 -2.14 -12.69 -7.74
CA LYS A 47 -1.38 -13.82 -7.18
C LYS A 47 -0.04 -13.39 -6.59
N GLU A 48 0.61 -12.41 -7.21
CA GLU A 48 1.83 -11.79 -6.71
C GLU A 48 1.56 -10.92 -5.47
N ARG A 49 0.45 -10.16 -5.43
CA ARG A 49 0.00 -9.44 -4.22
C ARG A 49 -0.28 -10.41 -3.07
N ARG A 50 -0.91 -11.56 -3.31
CA ARG A 50 -1.12 -12.60 -2.26
C ARG A 50 0.17 -13.26 -1.80
N LYS A 51 1.14 -13.49 -2.70
CA LYS A 51 2.47 -13.99 -2.30
C LYS A 51 3.24 -12.96 -1.49
N LYS A 52 3.21 -11.68 -1.90
CA LYS A 52 3.83 -10.57 -1.16
C LYS A 52 3.14 -10.36 0.19
N SER A 53 1.81 -10.43 0.29
CA SER A 53 1.12 -10.29 1.56
C SER A 53 1.46 -11.42 2.54
N ASN A 54 1.63 -12.67 2.09
CA ASN A 54 2.06 -13.77 2.95
C ASN A 54 3.53 -13.68 3.38
N SER A 55 4.44 -13.27 2.49
CA SER A 55 5.85 -13.06 2.87
C SER A 55 6.03 -11.83 3.77
N THR A 56 5.19 -10.81 3.60
CA THR A 56 5.23 -9.58 4.41
C THR A 56 4.48 -9.74 5.74
N LYS A 57 3.42 -10.56 5.84
CA LYS A 57 2.80 -10.91 7.14
C LYS A 57 3.78 -11.60 8.09
N SER A 58 4.74 -12.36 7.56
CA SER A 58 5.80 -13.00 8.35
C SER A 58 6.87 -12.01 8.86
N SER A 59 6.95 -10.78 8.34
CA SER A 59 7.97 -9.80 8.74
C SER A 59 7.43 -8.45 9.26
N LYS A 60 6.12 -8.17 9.14
CA LYS A 60 5.50 -6.89 9.54
C LYS A 60 4.82 -6.89 10.91
N THR A 61 4.96 -7.91 11.73
CA THR A 61 4.39 -7.92 13.09
C THR A 61 5.05 -6.94 14.08
N GLY A 62 5.75 -5.89 13.62
CA GLY A 62 6.41 -4.95 14.54
C GLY A 62 7.01 -3.66 13.97
N SER A 63 6.93 -3.38 12.67
CA SER A 63 7.52 -2.13 12.13
C SER A 63 6.46 -1.28 11.44
N ILE A 64 5.89 -0.34 12.19
CA ILE A 64 5.23 0.83 11.59
C ILE A 64 6.31 1.53 10.76
N GLN A 65 6.20 1.49 9.43
CA GLN A 65 7.08 2.28 8.56
C GLN A 65 6.58 3.72 8.59
N LEU A 66 7.05 4.45 9.60
CA LEU A 66 6.79 5.87 9.75
C LEU A 66 7.40 6.61 8.55
N PRO A 67 6.62 7.43 7.81
CA PRO A 67 7.20 8.36 6.86
C PRO A 67 8.11 9.35 7.59
N ASP A 68 8.99 10.00 6.84
CA ASP A 68 9.84 11.07 7.38
C ASP A 68 8.96 12.17 7.99
N LEU A 69 9.00 12.29 9.32
CA LEU A 69 8.14 13.19 10.09
C LEU A 69 8.49 14.67 9.89
N GLN A 70 9.64 14.95 9.25
CA GLN A 70 9.98 16.31 8.83
C GLN A 70 9.12 16.76 7.64
N ASN A 71 8.61 15.83 6.85
CA ASN A 71 7.79 16.11 5.69
C ASN A 71 6.29 16.01 6.04
N GLN A 72 5.69 17.15 6.35
CA GLN A 72 4.24 17.27 6.62
C GLN A 72 3.38 16.63 5.51
N GLU A 73 3.80 16.77 4.25
CA GLU A 73 3.10 16.15 3.11
C GLU A 73 3.15 14.61 3.14
N ALA A 74 4.27 14.02 3.58
CA ALA A 74 4.42 12.57 3.67
C ALA A 74 3.61 12.00 4.83
N VAL A 75 3.59 12.69 5.98
CA VAL A 75 2.75 12.34 7.13
C VAL A 75 1.27 12.39 6.76
N GLN A 76 0.85 13.42 6.04
CA GLN A 76 -0.54 13.58 5.60
C GLN A 76 -0.93 12.50 4.57
N LYS A 77 -0.07 12.16 3.62
CA LYS A 77 -0.31 11.06 2.68
C LYS A 77 -0.45 9.72 3.38
N PHE A 78 0.44 9.42 4.32
CA PHE A 78 0.35 8.19 5.11
C PHE A 78 -0.92 8.15 5.95
N PHE A 79 -1.32 9.27 6.56
CA PHE A 79 -2.59 9.38 7.27
C PHE A 79 -3.77 8.98 6.38
N PHE A 80 -3.89 9.57 5.20
CA PHE A 80 -4.99 9.24 4.28
C PHE A 80 -4.92 7.79 3.78
N GLU A 81 -3.72 7.27 3.51
CA GLU A 81 -3.55 5.88 3.10
C GLU A 81 -4.00 4.90 4.20
N GLN A 82 -3.63 5.15 5.46
CA GLN A 82 -4.07 4.34 6.59
C GLN A 82 -5.59 4.41 6.80
N VAL A 83 -6.20 5.59 6.67
CA VAL A 83 -7.65 5.76 6.79
C VAL A 83 -8.38 5.03 5.66
N GLN A 84 -7.94 5.17 4.41
CA GLN A 84 -8.54 4.47 3.27
C GLN A 84 -8.44 2.95 3.41
N LEU A 85 -7.29 2.43 3.81
CA LEU A 85 -7.12 0.99 4.07
C LEU A 85 -8.03 0.51 5.22
N GLY A 86 -8.15 1.31 6.27
CA GLY A 86 -9.07 1.03 7.38
C GLY A 86 -10.53 0.95 6.92
N GLU A 87 -10.98 1.90 6.11
CA GLU A 87 -12.35 1.91 5.55
C GLU A 87 -12.59 0.75 4.58
N GLU A 88 -11.62 0.41 3.71
CA GLU A 88 -11.73 -0.73 2.79
C GLU A 88 -11.84 -2.06 3.54
N LEU A 89 -11.03 -2.25 4.59
CA LEU A 89 -11.09 -3.43 5.46
C LEU A 89 -12.40 -3.49 6.23
N LEU A 90 -12.92 -2.35 6.65
CA LEU A 90 -14.22 -2.28 7.30
C LEU A 90 -15.37 -2.65 6.35
N ALA A 91 -15.32 -2.19 5.10
CA ALA A 91 -16.27 -2.59 4.06
C ALA A 91 -16.17 -4.08 3.72
N ALA A 92 -14.98 -4.68 3.87
CA ALA A 92 -14.76 -6.12 3.72
C ALA A 92 -15.22 -6.95 4.95
N GLY A 93 -15.58 -6.30 6.05
CA GLY A 93 -15.99 -6.95 7.31
C GLY A 93 -14.83 -7.36 8.22
N ASP A 94 -13.60 -6.96 7.92
CA ASP A 94 -12.40 -7.26 8.72
C ASP A 94 -12.13 -6.14 9.72
N VAL A 95 -12.84 -6.18 10.85
CA VAL A 95 -12.83 -5.13 11.89
C VAL A 95 -11.48 -5.05 12.60
N GLU A 96 -10.81 -6.18 12.83
CA GLU A 96 -9.57 -6.24 13.61
C GLU A 96 -8.42 -5.54 12.87
N ASN A 97 -8.24 -5.84 11.58
CA ASN A 97 -7.22 -5.17 10.77
C ASN A 97 -7.61 -3.72 10.46
N ALA A 98 -8.91 -3.41 10.28
CA ALA A 98 -9.38 -2.05 10.08
C ALA A 98 -8.99 -1.14 11.26
N VAL A 99 -9.22 -1.61 12.50
CA VAL A 99 -8.85 -0.86 13.70
C VAL A 99 -7.34 -0.68 13.83
N GLU A 100 -6.54 -1.66 13.43
CA GLU A 100 -5.07 -1.54 13.44
C GLU A 100 -4.61 -0.38 12.54
N HIS A 101 -5.09 -0.30 11.30
CA HIS A 101 -4.76 0.79 10.38
C HIS A 101 -5.25 2.16 10.87
N LEU A 102 -6.49 2.25 11.36
CA LEU A 102 -7.03 3.50 11.89
C LEU A 102 -6.27 3.97 13.14
N SER A 103 -5.91 3.05 14.04
CA SER A 103 -5.16 3.37 15.26
C SER A 103 -3.75 3.92 14.99
N ASN A 104 -3.12 3.54 13.88
CA ASN A 104 -1.83 4.08 13.43
C ASN A 104 -1.95 5.49 12.83
N ALA A 105 -3.14 5.88 12.37
CA ALA A 105 -3.38 7.20 11.79
C ALA A 105 -3.59 8.27 12.88
N VAL A 106 -4.21 7.91 14.01
CA VAL A 106 -4.57 8.85 15.10
C VAL A 106 -3.38 9.65 15.68
N PRO A 107 -2.19 9.04 15.94
CA PRO A 107 -1.04 9.78 16.48
C PRO A 107 -0.49 10.87 15.55
N LEU A 108 -0.80 10.81 14.25
CA LEU A 108 -0.33 11.76 13.25
C LEU A 108 -1.18 13.03 13.20
N CYS A 109 -2.31 13.02 13.89
CA CYS A 109 -3.25 14.14 13.91
C CYS A 109 -2.83 15.12 15.01
N GLY A 110 -2.51 16.35 14.63
CA GLY A 110 -2.28 17.44 15.60
C GLY A 110 -3.52 17.79 16.44
N GLN A 111 -4.71 17.39 15.99
CA GLN A 111 -5.99 17.56 16.70
C GLN A 111 -6.80 16.25 16.67
N PRO A 112 -6.63 15.37 17.66
CA PRO A 112 -7.35 14.10 17.72
C PRO A 112 -8.86 14.27 17.95
N GLN A 113 -9.30 15.35 18.60
CA GLN A 113 -10.70 15.59 18.95
C GLN A 113 -11.60 15.76 17.73
N GLN A 114 -11.16 16.58 16.76
CA GLN A 114 -11.95 16.86 15.56
C GLN A 114 -12.02 15.62 14.64
N LEU A 115 -10.93 14.87 14.55
CA LEU A 115 -10.90 13.66 13.75
C LEU A 115 -11.73 12.54 14.39
N LEU A 116 -11.65 12.36 15.71
CA LEU A 116 -12.48 11.39 16.44
C LEU A 116 -13.97 11.64 16.23
N GLN A 117 -14.39 12.91 16.20
CA GLN A 117 -15.79 13.27 15.97
C GLN A 117 -16.26 12.89 14.56
N VAL A 118 -15.41 13.06 13.53
CA VAL A 118 -15.73 12.61 12.17
C VAL A 118 -15.78 11.08 12.11
N LEU A 119 -14.80 10.38 12.72
CA LEU A 119 -14.79 8.92 12.75
C LEU A 119 -16.02 8.36 13.48
N GLU A 120 -16.51 9.00 14.54
CA GLU A 120 -17.71 8.57 15.25
C GLU A 120 -18.97 8.68 14.37
N GLN A 121 -19.01 9.64 13.44
CA GLN A 121 -20.12 9.79 12.48
C GLN A 121 -20.01 8.81 11.30
N THR A 122 -18.80 8.39 10.93
CA THR A 122 -18.58 7.51 9.77
C THR A 122 -18.49 6.02 10.14
N LEU A 123 -18.18 5.69 11.40
CA LEU A 123 -17.97 4.32 11.86
C LEU A 123 -19.11 3.81 12.74
N PRO A 124 -19.46 2.51 12.65
CA PRO A 124 -20.37 1.87 13.60
C PRO A 124 -19.83 1.93 15.05
N PRO A 125 -20.70 2.05 16.07
CA PRO A 125 -20.29 2.20 17.48
C PRO A 125 -19.37 1.08 18.00
N GLN A 126 -19.58 -0.15 17.51
CA GLN A 126 -18.80 -1.33 17.91
C GLN A 126 -17.32 -1.22 17.50
N VAL A 127 -17.04 -0.62 16.34
CA VAL A 127 -15.69 -0.48 15.78
C VAL A 127 -14.95 0.64 16.49
N PHE A 128 -15.66 1.75 16.74
CA PHE A 128 -15.13 2.91 17.45
C PHE A 128 -14.70 2.55 18.89
N GLN A 129 -15.50 1.75 19.59
CA GLN A 129 -15.18 1.34 20.95
C GLN A 129 -13.91 0.47 21.01
N LEU A 130 -13.73 -0.41 20.02
CA LEU A 130 -12.54 -1.25 19.89
C LEU A 130 -11.30 -0.40 19.53
N LEU A 131 -11.47 0.62 18.68
CA LEU A 131 -10.43 1.60 18.39
C LEU A 131 -9.98 2.33 19.65
N VAL A 132 -10.91 2.91 20.42
CA VAL A 132 -10.59 3.66 21.66
C VAL A 132 -9.85 2.79 22.67
N GLN A 133 -10.19 1.50 22.77
CA GLN A 133 -9.48 0.56 23.65
C GLN A 133 -8.04 0.30 23.19
N LYS A 134 -7.76 0.33 21.88
CA LYS A 134 -6.45 0.07 21.28
C LYS A 134 -5.54 1.30 21.21
N LEU A 135 -6.11 2.50 21.14
CA LEU A 135 -5.35 3.77 21.10
C LEU A 135 -4.25 3.92 22.18
N PRO A 136 -4.49 3.65 23.48
CA PRO A 136 -3.45 3.82 24.50
C PRO A 136 -2.26 2.86 24.30
N GLU A 137 -2.50 1.67 23.75
CA GLU A 137 -1.44 0.71 23.44
C GLU A 137 -0.57 1.22 22.27
N VAL A 138 -1.21 1.72 21.21
CA VAL A 138 -0.53 2.23 20.01
C VAL A 138 0.23 3.51 20.32
N ASN A 139 -0.33 4.42 21.11
CA ASN A 139 0.38 5.64 21.55
C ASN A 139 1.65 5.31 22.34
N LYS A 140 1.61 4.29 23.21
CA LYS A 140 2.81 3.81 23.92
C LYS A 140 3.85 3.22 22.97
N ARG A 141 3.40 2.44 21.96
CA ARG A 141 4.29 1.90 20.93
C ARG A 141 4.94 3.02 20.11
N TYR A 142 4.17 4.00 19.64
CA TYR A 142 4.70 5.18 18.95
C TYR A 142 5.68 5.95 19.84
N ALA A 143 5.35 6.20 21.11
CA ALA A 143 6.26 6.87 22.05
C ALA A 143 7.58 6.10 22.22
N SER A 144 7.54 4.77 22.33
CA SER A 144 8.76 3.94 22.41
C SER A 144 9.58 3.97 21.11
N MET A 145 8.92 3.94 19.94
CA MET A 145 9.59 4.02 18.64
C MET A 145 10.24 5.39 18.40
N PHE A 146 9.55 6.47 18.77
CA PHE A 146 10.12 7.82 18.72
C PHE A 146 11.29 7.97 19.69
N ALA A 147 11.16 7.46 20.91
CA ALA A 147 12.25 7.45 21.88
C ALA A 147 13.47 6.68 21.36
N SER A 148 13.28 5.49 20.76
CA SER A 148 14.36 4.72 20.15
C SER A 148 14.98 5.40 18.93
N SER A 149 14.18 6.11 18.11
CA SER A 149 14.70 6.87 16.96
C SER A 149 15.53 8.08 17.38
N MET A 150 15.23 8.65 18.55
CA MET A 150 15.94 9.81 19.11
C MET A 150 17.11 9.41 20.02
N ALA A 151 17.14 8.16 20.49
CA ALA A 151 18.17 7.60 21.35
C ALA A 151 19.32 6.90 20.58
N MET A 152 19.60 7.27 19.33
CA MET A 152 20.88 6.91 18.70
C MET A 152 22.03 7.66 19.40
N PRO A 153 22.93 6.96 20.13
CA PRO A 153 24.11 7.57 20.68
C PRO A 153 25.20 7.64 19.60
N SER A 154 25.89 8.79 19.59
CA SER A 154 27.22 8.97 19.04
C SER A 154 28.13 7.77 19.37
N ALA A 155 28.58 7.03 18.36
CA ALA A 155 29.71 6.11 18.45
C ALA A 155 30.32 5.83 17.06
N ALA A 156 31.64 6.06 16.95
CA ALA A 156 32.53 5.90 15.79
C ALA A 156 32.55 7.11 14.82
N SER A 157 33.52 8.02 14.88
CA SER A 157 34.96 7.73 14.73
C SER A 157 35.88 8.51 15.68
N ALA A 158 36.27 7.90 16.79
CA ALA A 158 37.56 8.17 17.41
C ALA A 158 38.57 7.25 16.70
N ALA A 159 39.38 7.83 15.80
CA ALA A 159 40.48 7.12 15.16
C ALA A 159 41.71 7.11 16.10
N PRO A 160 42.34 5.96 16.34
CA PRO A 160 43.63 5.91 17.01
C PRO A 160 44.72 6.37 16.03
N GLY A 161 45.60 7.23 16.53
CA GLY A 161 46.67 7.86 15.78
C GLY A 161 47.62 6.86 15.12
N ALA A 162 48.03 7.21 13.91
CA ALA A 162 49.20 6.66 13.25
C ALA A 162 49.81 7.74 12.33
N SER A 163 50.54 8.70 12.91
CA SER A 163 51.49 9.53 12.18
C SER A 163 52.88 9.33 12.78
N LYS A 164 53.74 8.65 12.03
CA LYS A 164 55.15 8.44 12.35
C LYS A 164 55.95 9.73 12.13
N GLY A 165 56.65 10.15 13.18
CA GLY A 165 58.03 10.68 13.16
C GLY A 165 58.22 12.20 13.21
N PRO A 166 59.40 12.71 13.64
CA PRO A 166 60.38 12.16 14.58
C PRO A 166 60.71 13.11 15.76
N THR A 167 61.18 12.49 16.84
CA THR A 167 61.95 12.99 17.98
C THR A 167 62.71 14.30 17.77
N LEU A 168 62.45 15.29 18.63
CA LEU A 168 63.47 16.18 19.21
C LEU A 168 63.02 16.51 20.64
N THR A 169 63.48 15.68 21.57
CA THR A 169 63.52 15.96 23.01
C THR A 169 64.84 16.68 23.31
N LEU A 170 64.78 17.74 24.12
CA LEU A 170 65.67 18.09 25.25
C LEU A 170 65.32 19.54 25.63
N THR A 171 64.53 19.71 26.70
CA THR A 171 64.94 20.10 28.09
C THR A 171 64.91 21.63 28.25
N GLU A 172 63.99 22.15 29.05
CA GLU A 172 64.23 22.59 30.45
C GLU A 172 65.28 23.72 30.48
N ASP A 173 64.83 24.96 30.54
CA ASP A 173 64.53 25.72 31.76
C ASP A 173 65.73 26.57 32.21
N ASP A 174 65.36 27.68 32.84
CA ASP A 174 66.14 28.57 33.70
C ASP A 174 66.96 29.75 33.12
N VAL A 175 66.54 30.94 33.57
CA VAL A 175 67.36 31.96 34.26
C VAL A 175 68.49 32.65 33.48
N GLU A 176 68.18 33.89 33.09
CA GLU A 176 68.88 35.19 33.29
C GLU A 176 68.78 36.11 32.07
#